data_AF-A0A7L4EN17-F1
#
_entry.id   AF-A0A7L4EN17-F1
#
_cell.length_a   1.000
_cell.length_b   1.000
_cell.length_c   1.000
_cell.angle_alpha   90.00
_cell.angle_beta   90.00
_cell.angle_gamma   90.00
#
_symmetry.space_group_name_H-M   'P 1'
#
loop_
_entity.id
_entity.type
_entity.pdbx_description
1 polymer ?
#
loop_
_entity_poly.entity_id
_entity_poly.type
_entity_poly.pdbx_seq_one_letter_code
_entity_poly.pdbx_strand_id
1 'polypeptide(L)'
;VAMSTTGDKILDTALSKIGEKSLFTKELESALERNEVDLVVHSLKDLPTSLPPGFTIGAVCKRENPLDAVVFHPKNCGKTLSLLPEKSVIGTSSLRRAAQLKKKFPHLEFRDIRGNLNTRLKKLDEKEDFSAIILAAAGLKRMGWENRIGQLLGPEDCLYAVGQGALAVEVRAKDQEILNMVSALHDTDTVLCCIAERAFMKRLEGGCSVPVAVNTLLKDDQLYLTGAVYSLDGSDSLKETMQTGVSYPHQNEDGPDDDVQHVGITAKNVPGQAQEAAENLGVELASLLLSKGAKHILSVARQLNDAR
;
A
#
# COMPACT_ATOMS: atom_id res chain seq x y z
N VAL A 1 17.75 15.08 8.64
CA VAL A 1 17.06 15.75 9.76
C VAL A 1 15.94 14.84 10.26
N ALA A 2 15.74 14.68 11.57
CA ALA A 2 14.62 13.92 12.11
C ALA A 2 13.44 14.86 12.41
N MET A 3 12.25 14.56 11.90
CA MET A 3 11.04 15.35 12.08
C MET A 3 9.89 14.44 12.53
N SER A 4 8.97 14.97 13.33
CA SER A 4 7.79 14.24 13.82
C SER A 4 6.54 14.83 13.17
N THR A 5 5.73 13.95 12.57
CA THR A 5 4.49 14.32 11.87
C THR A 5 3.30 14.32 12.82
N THR A 6 2.19 14.93 12.41
CA THR A 6 0.93 14.87 13.17
C THR A 6 0.45 13.43 13.38
N GLY A 7 0.65 12.54 12.38
CA GLY A 7 0.35 11.13 12.50
C GLY A 7 1.16 10.37 13.57
N ASP A 8 2.38 10.84 13.89
CA ASP A 8 3.19 10.29 14.99
C ASP A 8 2.69 10.71 16.37
N LYS A 9 2.08 11.90 16.45
CA LYS A 9 1.59 12.50 17.70
C LYS A 9 0.18 12.02 18.06
N ILE A 10 -0.67 11.74 17.07
CA ILE A 10 -2.05 11.30 17.28
C ILE A 10 -2.12 9.76 17.26
N LEU A 11 -1.94 9.14 18.42
CA LEU A 11 -2.01 7.69 18.59
C LEU A 11 -3.42 7.17 18.95
N ASP A 12 -4.30 8.05 19.42
CA ASP A 12 -5.56 7.70 20.10
C ASP A 12 -6.85 7.97 19.29
N THR A 13 -6.75 8.56 18.10
CA THR A 13 -7.90 8.81 17.21
C THR A 13 -7.87 7.89 15.99
N ALA A 14 -9.02 7.40 15.55
CA ALA A 14 -9.09 6.59 14.33
C ALA A 14 -8.63 7.41 13.11
N LEU A 15 -7.67 6.90 12.33
CA LEU A 15 -7.17 7.55 11.11
C LEU A 15 -8.30 7.98 10.15
N SER A 16 -9.41 7.24 10.11
CA SER A 16 -10.62 7.59 9.35
C SER A 16 -11.29 8.89 9.81
N LYS A 17 -11.24 9.21 11.12
CA LYS A 17 -11.86 10.40 11.72
C LYS A 17 -11.02 11.67 11.61
N ILE A 18 -9.72 11.55 11.31
CA ILE A 18 -8.81 12.69 11.31
C ILE A 18 -8.92 13.49 9.99
N GLY A 19 -9.60 12.97 8.95
CA GLY A 19 -10.03 13.73 7.77
C GLY A 19 -8.91 14.26 6.85
N GLU A 20 -7.66 14.27 7.32
CA GLU A 20 -6.52 14.81 6.58
C GLU A 20 -5.83 13.72 5.76
N LYS A 21 -5.94 13.84 4.43
CA LYS A 21 -5.29 12.96 3.43
C LYS A 21 -3.75 12.95 3.50
N SER A 22 -3.13 13.77 4.36
CA SER A 22 -1.68 14.03 4.40
C SER A 22 -1.08 13.99 5.82
N LEU A 23 -1.65 13.21 6.75
CA LEU A 23 -1.25 13.16 8.16
C LEU A 23 0.22 12.83 8.43
N PHE A 24 0.86 12.12 7.50
CA PHE A 24 2.24 11.67 7.60
C PHE A 24 3.18 12.35 6.61
N THR A 25 2.68 13.26 5.76
CA THR A 25 3.48 13.86 4.67
C THR A 25 3.57 15.37 4.78
N LYS A 26 2.53 16.06 5.28
CA LYS A 26 2.42 17.53 5.26
C LYS A 26 3.62 18.28 5.86
N GLU A 27 4.11 17.87 7.02
CA GLU A 27 5.26 18.53 7.65
C GLU A 27 6.56 18.27 6.89
N LEU A 28 6.70 17.09 6.28
CA LEU A 28 7.87 16.70 5.50
C LEU A 28 7.88 17.43 4.14
N GLU A 29 6.72 17.52 3.49
CA GLU A 29 6.50 18.33 2.28
C GLU A 29 6.80 19.82 2.54
N SER A 30 6.40 20.36 3.69
CA SER A 30 6.72 21.74 4.08
C SER A 30 8.23 21.96 4.23
N ALA A 31 8.97 20.97 4.74
CA ALA A 31 10.42 21.05 4.85
C ALA A 31 11.11 20.96 3.47
N LEU A 32 10.60 20.13 2.56
CA LEU A 32 11.04 20.08 1.16
C LEU A 32 10.82 21.43 0.46
N GLU A 33 9.64 22.03 0.62
CA GLU A 33 9.27 23.33 0.02
C GLU A 33 10.19 24.46 0.49
N ARG A 34 10.57 24.45 1.77
CA ARG A 34 11.47 25.44 2.38
C ARG A 34 12.96 25.16 2.15
N ASN A 35 13.30 24.10 1.44
CA ASN A 35 14.68 23.63 1.27
C ASN A 35 15.39 23.33 2.62
N GLU A 36 14.65 22.89 3.63
CA GLU A 36 15.22 22.43 4.91
C GLU A 36 15.76 21.00 4.81
N VAL A 37 15.23 20.22 3.85
CA VAL A 37 15.68 18.88 3.46
C VAL A 37 15.58 18.74 1.94
N ASP A 38 16.34 17.82 1.36
CA ASP A 38 16.39 17.61 -0.09
C ASP A 38 15.52 16.45 -0.58
N LEU A 39 15.34 15.45 0.28
CA LEU A 39 14.56 14.26 0.02
C LEU A 39 13.92 13.74 1.30
N VAL A 40 12.83 12.99 1.14
CA VAL A 40 12.11 12.33 2.24
C VAL A 40 11.83 10.89 1.85
N VAL A 41 11.98 9.96 2.80
CA VAL A 41 11.75 8.54 2.57
C VAL A 41 10.44 8.10 3.21
N HIS A 42 9.59 7.45 2.43
CA HIS A 42 8.27 6.96 2.85
C HIS A 42 8.12 5.46 2.58
N SER A 43 7.21 4.82 3.31
CA SER A 43 6.57 3.62 2.76
C SER A 43 5.61 4.06 1.66
N LEU A 44 5.73 3.50 0.45
CA LEU A 44 4.99 4.00 -0.72
C LEU A 44 3.47 3.94 -0.53
N LYS A 45 2.97 2.93 0.19
CA LYS A 45 1.55 2.77 0.53
C LYS A 45 0.96 3.92 1.36
N ASP A 46 1.80 4.70 2.03
CA ASP A 46 1.38 5.81 2.89
C ASP A 46 1.35 7.14 2.11
N LEU A 47 1.88 7.15 0.87
CA LEU A 47 1.79 8.30 -0.03
C LEU A 47 0.47 8.28 -0.82
N PRO A 48 -0.22 9.43 -0.96
CA PRO A 48 -1.40 9.52 -1.82
C PRO A 48 -1.06 9.23 -3.28
N THR A 49 -2.04 8.82 -4.08
CA THR A 49 -1.87 8.58 -5.53
C THR A 49 -1.69 9.85 -6.35
N SER A 50 -2.05 11.00 -5.77
CA SER A 50 -1.81 12.33 -6.32
C SER A 50 -1.04 13.12 -5.27
N LEU A 51 0.20 13.50 -5.57
CA LEU A 51 1.01 14.36 -4.71
C LEU A 51 0.59 15.83 -4.88
N PRO A 52 0.87 16.70 -3.90
CA PRO A 52 0.66 18.13 -4.07
C PRO A 52 1.54 18.70 -5.20
N PRO A 53 1.11 19.80 -5.85
CA PRO A 53 1.93 20.44 -6.88
C PRO A 53 3.31 20.81 -6.35
N GLY A 54 4.36 20.54 -7.15
CA GLY A 54 5.74 20.84 -6.79
C GLY A 54 6.51 19.67 -6.17
N PHE A 55 5.86 18.53 -5.88
CA PHE A 55 6.51 17.31 -5.40
C PHE A 55 6.38 16.15 -6.40
N THR A 56 7.29 15.20 -6.29
CA THR A 56 7.26 13.93 -7.05
C THR A 56 7.95 12.82 -6.27
N ILE A 57 7.60 11.58 -6.57
CA ILE A 57 8.37 10.41 -6.14
C ILE A 57 9.53 10.24 -7.12
N GLY A 58 10.71 10.69 -6.70
CA GLY A 58 11.93 10.63 -7.49
C GLY A 58 12.59 9.26 -7.52
N ALA A 59 12.26 8.37 -6.57
CA ALA A 59 12.72 6.98 -6.56
C ALA A 59 11.69 6.02 -5.95
N VAL A 60 11.55 4.84 -6.56
CA VAL A 60 10.86 3.68 -5.99
C VAL A 60 11.88 2.55 -5.82
N CYS A 61 12.25 2.29 -4.57
CA CYS A 61 13.26 1.29 -4.25
C CYS A 61 12.74 -0.13 -4.45
N LYS A 62 13.67 -1.08 -4.64
CA LYS A 62 13.38 -2.52 -4.72
C LYS A 62 12.40 -2.97 -3.63
N ARG A 63 11.33 -3.65 -4.06
CA ARG A 63 10.24 -4.08 -3.18
C ARG A 63 10.70 -5.18 -2.22
N GLU A 64 10.41 -4.97 -0.94
CA GLU A 64 10.40 -6.06 0.04
C GLU A 64 9.12 -6.87 -0.05
N ASN A 65 9.06 -8.01 0.66
CA ASN A 65 7.89 -8.90 0.65
C ASN A 65 6.57 -8.11 0.85
N PRO A 66 5.68 -8.05 -0.17
CA PRO A 66 4.49 -7.22 -0.12
C PRO A 66 3.35 -7.87 0.66
N LEU A 67 3.47 -9.13 1.05
CA LEU A 67 2.40 -9.89 1.70
C LEU A 67 2.07 -9.34 3.09
N ASP A 68 0.83 -9.58 3.49
CA ASP A 68 0.46 -9.48 4.90
C ASP A 68 0.93 -10.73 5.66
N ALA A 69 1.24 -10.55 6.92
CA ALA A 69 1.75 -11.57 7.82
C ALA A 69 0.91 -11.62 9.09
N VAL A 70 0.77 -12.83 9.63
CA VAL A 70 0.13 -13.10 10.92
C VAL A 70 1.22 -13.29 11.97
N VAL A 71 1.10 -12.54 13.07
CA VAL A 71 1.86 -12.80 14.29
C VAL A 71 0.87 -13.35 15.32
N PHE A 72 1.10 -14.59 15.77
CA PHE A 72 0.23 -15.24 16.74
C PHE A 72 0.62 -14.86 18.17
N HIS A 73 -0.38 -14.85 19.04
CA HIS A 73 -0.16 -14.83 20.48
C HIS A 73 0.72 -16.04 20.86
N PRO A 74 1.63 -15.95 21.85
CA PRO A 74 2.52 -17.06 22.24
C PRO A 74 1.82 -18.40 22.46
N LYS A 75 0.59 -18.38 23.01
CA LYS A 75 -0.28 -19.57 23.19
C LYS A 75 -0.75 -20.25 21.91
N ASN A 76 -0.61 -19.59 20.76
CA ASN A 76 -1.06 -20.06 19.45
C ASN A 76 0.12 -20.24 18.47
N CYS A 77 1.37 -20.25 18.97
CA CYS A 77 2.54 -20.55 18.15
C CYS A 77 2.38 -21.89 17.40
N GLY A 78 2.74 -21.92 16.12
CA GLY A 78 2.64 -23.10 15.25
C GLY A 78 1.25 -23.34 14.64
N LYS A 79 0.25 -22.52 14.95
CA LYS A 79 -1.07 -22.57 14.29
C LYS A 79 -1.11 -21.69 13.04
N THR A 80 -2.15 -21.89 12.23
CA THR A 80 -2.58 -20.99 11.15
C THR A 80 -3.91 -20.33 11.54
N LEU A 81 -4.34 -19.28 10.83
CA LEU A 81 -5.65 -18.66 11.05
C LEU A 81 -6.80 -19.67 10.97
N SER A 82 -6.74 -20.61 10.03
CA SER A 82 -7.76 -21.66 9.85
C SER A 82 -7.84 -22.67 11.00
N LEU A 83 -6.81 -22.76 11.84
CA LEU A 83 -6.74 -23.67 12.98
C LEU A 83 -6.97 -22.97 14.32
N LEU A 84 -7.26 -21.66 14.30
CA LEU A 84 -7.64 -20.95 15.52
C LEU A 84 -9.04 -21.36 15.97
N PRO A 85 -9.31 -21.43 17.28
CA PRO A 85 -10.65 -21.69 17.79
C PRO A 85 -11.68 -20.68 17.26
N GLU A 86 -12.93 -21.11 17.15
CA GLU A 86 -14.02 -20.20 16.82
C GLU A 86 -14.04 -19.00 17.79
N LYS A 87 -14.41 -17.83 17.25
CA LYS A 87 -14.45 -16.53 17.93
C LYS A 87 -13.09 -16.03 18.44
N SER A 88 -11.98 -16.63 18.02
CA SER A 88 -10.65 -16.08 18.28
C SER A 88 -10.53 -14.67 17.70
N VAL A 89 -9.98 -13.75 18.49
CA VAL A 89 -9.92 -12.33 18.17
C VAL A 89 -8.64 -12.00 17.42
N ILE A 90 -8.76 -11.42 16.24
CA ILE A 90 -7.65 -11.02 15.36
C ILE A 90 -7.55 -9.49 15.32
N GLY A 91 -6.37 -8.97 15.68
CA GLY A 91 -6.11 -7.53 15.74
C GLY A 91 -5.70 -6.93 14.39
N THR A 92 -6.52 -6.03 13.84
CA THR A 92 -6.16 -5.19 12.69
C THR A 92 -7.05 -3.95 12.63
N SER A 93 -6.45 -2.77 12.42
CA SER A 93 -7.18 -1.52 12.13
C SER A 93 -7.24 -1.20 10.62
N SER A 94 -6.82 -2.11 9.76
CA SER A 94 -6.95 -1.96 8.31
C SER A 94 -8.28 -2.52 7.83
N LEU A 95 -9.13 -1.67 7.24
CA LEU A 95 -10.40 -2.08 6.64
C LEU A 95 -10.19 -3.11 5.52
N ARG A 96 -9.16 -2.91 4.69
CA ARG A 96 -8.73 -3.86 3.64
C ARG A 96 -8.49 -5.26 4.20
N ARG A 97 -7.70 -5.37 5.28
CA ARG A 97 -7.40 -6.66 5.91
C ARG A 97 -8.65 -7.27 6.54
N ALA A 98 -9.39 -6.48 7.30
CA ALA A 98 -10.57 -6.94 8.01
C ALA A 98 -11.64 -7.48 7.05
N ALA A 99 -11.95 -6.77 5.97
CA ALA A 99 -12.96 -7.19 5.00
C ALA A 99 -12.60 -8.54 4.34
N GLN A 100 -11.37 -8.66 3.85
CA GLN A 100 -10.90 -9.89 3.20
C GLN A 100 -10.89 -11.08 4.15
N LEU A 101 -10.37 -10.88 5.37
CA LEU A 101 -10.20 -11.97 6.32
C LEU A 101 -11.51 -12.37 7.00
N LYS A 102 -12.48 -11.45 7.18
CA LYS A 102 -13.85 -11.81 7.59
C LYS A 102 -14.53 -12.69 6.56
N LYS A 103 -14.41 -12.35 5.28
CA LYS A 103 -14.95 -13.16 4.18
C LYS A 103 -14.32 -14.56 4.16
N LYS A 104 -13.00 -14.65 4.34
CA LYS A 104 -12.25 -15.91 4.27
C LYS A 104 -12.39 -16.77 5.53
N PHE A 105 -12.42 -16.15 6.70
CA PHE A 105 -12.43 -16.80 8.01
C PHE A 105 -13.63 -16.31 8.85
N PRO A 106 -14.88 -16.69 8.47
CA PRO A 106 -16.09 -16.18 9.13
C PRO A 106 -16.26 -16.65 10.57
N HIS A 107 -15.49 -17.66 11.00
CA HIS A 107 -15.46 -18.16 12.37
C HIS A 107 -14.59 -17.31 13.31
N LEU A 108 -13.82 -16.34 12.80
CA LEU A 108 -12.93 -15.48 13.58
C LEU A 108 -13.56 -14.09 13.81
N GLU A 109 -13.18 -13.45 14.91
CA GLU A 109 -13.57 -12.06 15.21
C GLU A 109 -12.43 -11.10 14.85
N PHE A 110 -12.75 -9.93 14.30
CA PHE A 110 -11.75 -8.92 13.94
C PHE A 110 -11.99 -7.63 14.72
N ARG A 111 -10.99 -7.20 15.48
CA ARG A 111 -11.03 -5.99 16.31
C ARG A 111 -9.86 -5.07 16.02
N ASP A 112 -10.08 -3.78 16.21
CA ASP A 112 -9.07 -2.75 16.01
C ASP A 112 -7.90 -2.90 16.99
N ILE A 113 -6.67 -2.69 16.50
CA ILE A 113 -5.48 -2.60 17.34
C ILE A 113 -4.62 -1.39 16.94
N ARG A 114 -4.36 -0.51 17.92
CA ARG A 114 -3.65 0.76 17.75
C ARG A 114 -2.23 0.73 18.31
N GLY A 115 -1.42 1.68 17.86
CA GLY A 115 0.00 1.85 18.19
C GLY A 115 0.92 1.48 17.03
N ASN A 116 2.19 1.83 17.15
CA ASN A 116 3.26 1.37 16.25
C ASN A 116 3.50 -0.15 16.40
N LEU A 117 4.43 -0.71 15.62
CA LEU A 117 4.71 -2.15 15.63
C LEU A 117 5.09 -2.67 17.03
N ASN A 118 5.97 -1.97 17.75
CA ASN A 118 6.37 -2.30 19.13
C ASN A 118 5.15 -2.40 20.05
N THR A 119 4.31 -1.37 20.07
CA THR A 119 3.12 -1.34 20.94
C THR A 119 2.13 -2.45 20.60
N ARG A 120 1.96 -2.77 19.32
CA ARG A 120 1.04 -3.85 18.90
C ARG A 120 1.56 -5.22 19.29
N LEU A 121 2.85 -5.50 19.12
CA LEU A 121 3.46 -6.76 19.55
C LEU A 121 3.41 -6.89 21.08
N LYS A 122 3.71 -5.82 21.81
CA LYS A 122 3.57 -5.81 23.27
C LYS A 122 2.13 -6.13 23.72
N LYS A 123 1.13 -5.51 23.10
CA LYS A 123 -0.29 -5.83 23.36
C LYS A 123 -0.64 -7.27 23.05
N LEU A 124 -0.07 -7.85 21.98
CA LEU A 124 -0.26 -9.25 21.64
C LEU A 124 0.42 -10.19 22.65
N ASP A 125 1.59 -9.83 23.15
CA ASP A 125 2.39 -10.73 24.00
C ASP A 125 1.93 -10.69 25.47
N GLU A 126 1.47 -9.52 25.94
CA GLU A 126 1.15 -9.29 27.35
C GLU A 126 -0.35 -9.38 27.69
N LYS A 127 -1.23 -9.29 26.69
CA LYS A 127 -2.69 -9.29 26.90
C LYS A 127 -3.37 -10.44 26.17
N GLU A 128 -4.46 -10.91 26.76
CA GLU A 128 -5.32 -11.96 26.17
C GLU A 128 -6.35 -11.40 25.18
N ASP A 129 -6.27 -10.10 24.84
CA ASP A 129 -7.24 -9.41 23.97
C ASP A 129 -7.22 -9.94 22.52
N PHE A 130 -6.08 -10.49 22.07
CA PHE A 130 -5.86 -10.91 20.69
C PHE A 130 -5.20 -12.29 20.63
N SER A 131 -5.78 -13.17 19.83
CA SER A 131 -5.19 -14.47 19.49
C SER A 131 -4.11 -14.37 18.41
N ALA A 132 -4.18 -13.34 17.57
CA ALA A 132 -3.17 -12.96 16.58
C ALA A 132 -3.36 -11.50 16.13
N ILE A 133 -2.37 -10.91 15.47
CA ILE A 133 -2.47 -9.62 14.78
C ILE A 133 -1.99 -9.73 13.34
N ILE A 134 -2.49 -8.85 12.47
CA ILE A 134 -2.10 -8.80 11.06
C ILE A 134 -1.21 -7.59 10.80
N LEU A 135 -0.02 -7.83 10.27
CA LEU A 135 1.02 -6.84 9.97
C LEU A 135 1.52 -6.98 8.53
N ALA A 136 2.32 -6.04 8.05
CA ALA A 136 3.01 -6.19 6.76
C ALA A 136 4.31 -6.97 6.98
N ALA A 137 4.59 -7.97 6.14
CA ALA A 137 5.82 -8.77 6.24
C ALA A 137 7.08 -7.91 6.14
N ALA A 138 7.12 -6.97 5.18
CA ALA A 138 8.22 -6.01 5.02
C ALA A 138 8.50 -5.18 6.30
N GLY A 139 7.45 -4.80 7.05
CA GLY A 139 7.61 -4.05 8.30
C GLY A 139 8.28 -4.87 9.39
N LEU A 140 7.91 -6.14 9.54
CA LEU A 140 8.54 -7.06 10.49
C LEU A 140 9.99 -7.34 10.12
N LYS A 141 10.27 -7.59 8.83
CA LYS A 141 11.62 -7.84 8.33
C LYS A 141 12.56 -6.65 8.60
N ARG A 142 12.13 -5.42 8.28
CA ARG A 142 12.93 -4.21 8.52
C ARG A 142 13.27 -3.96 9.99
N MET A 143 12.41 -4.43 10.90
CA MET A 143 12.64 -4.37 12.35
C MET A 143 13.50 -5.51 12.89
N GLY A 144 13.92 -6.47 12.05
CA GLY A 144 14.62 -7.68 12.47
C GLY A 144 13.72 -8.70 13.19
N TRP A 145 12.41 -8.67 12.95
CA TRP A 145 11.40 -9.51 13.61
C TRP A 145 10.74 -10.51 12.67
N GLU A 146 11.43 -10.90 11.61
CA GLU A 146 10.95 -11.94 10.69
C GLU A 146 10.64 -13.27 11.39
N ASN A 147 11.37 -13.61 12.46
CA ASN A 147 11.11 -14.78 13.31
C ASN A 147 9.76 -14.74 14.05
N ARG A 148 9.10 -13.57 14.12
CA ARG A 148 7.76 -13.43 14.69
C ARG A 148 6.65 -13.81 13.69
N ILE A 149 6.96 -13.94 12.41
CA ILE A 149 5.97 -14.29 11.38
C ILE A 149 5.58 -15.76 11.58
N GLY A 150 4.33 -16.00 11.96
CA GLY A 150 3.79 -17.36 12.08
C GLY A 150 3.12 -17.85 10.80
N GLN A 151 2.58 -16.93 9.99
CA GLN A 151 1.97 -17.25 8.70
C GLN A 151 2.10 -16.07 7.75
N LEU A 152 2.49 -16.33 6.50
CA LEU A 152 2.36 -15.38 5.38
C LEU A 152 1.01 -15.59 4.70
N LEU A 153 0.30 -14.51 4.41
CA LEU A 153 -1.00 -14.55 3.74
C LEU A 153 -0.78 -14.34 2.24
N GLY A 154 -1.01 -15.41 1.47
CA GLY A 154 -0.92 -15.34 0.00
C GLY A 154 -2.09 -14.61 -0.64
N PRO A 155 -2.08 -14.40 -1.97
CA PRO A 155 -3.15 -13.71 -2.69
C PRO A 155 -4.54 -14.35 -2.56
N GLU A 156 -4.61 -15.64 -2.23
CA GLU A 156 -5.86 -16.38 -1.97
C GLU A 156 -6.45 -16.15 -0.57
N ASP A 157 -5.64 -15.59 0.34
CA ASP A 157 -6.04 -15.27 1.72
C ASP A 157 -6.24 -13.77 1.91
N CYS A 158 -5.27 -12.95 1.45
CA CYS A 158 -5.32 -11.51 1.59
C CYS A 158 -4.44 -10.81 0.54
N LEU A 159 -5.08 -10.17 -0.44
CA LEU A 159 -4.41 -9.24 -1.35
C LEU A 159 -3.89 -8.03 -0.57
N TYR A 160 -2.69 -7.56 -0.92
CA TYR A 160 -1.99 -6.50 -0.18
C TYR A 160 -2.44 -5.09 -0.55
N ALA A 161 -1.97 -4.10 0.21
CA ALA A 161 -2.22 -2.69 -0.11
C ALA A 161 -1.34 -2.22 -1.28
N VAL A 162 -1.85 -1.28 -2.07
CA VAL A 162 -1.11 -0.59 -3.13
C VAL A 162 0.20 -0.04 -2.59
N GLY A 163 1.32 -0.36 -3.25
CA GLY A 163 2.67 0.07 -2.86
C GLY A 163 3.21 -0.61 -1.59
N GLN A 164 2.53 -1.60 -1.01
CA GLN A 164 3.02 -2.28 0.20
C GLN A 164 4.36 -2.98 -0.09
N GLY A 165 5.33 -2.81 0.81
CA GLY A 165 6.68 -3.39 0.68
C GLY A 165 7.67 -2.49 -0.05
N ALA A 166 7.23 -1.55 -0.89
CA ALA A 166 8.10 -0.57 -1.53
C ALA A 166 8.40 0.62 -0.60
N LEU A 167 9.62 1.15 -0.72
CA LEU A 167 9.97 2.47 -0.20
C LEU A 167 9.97 3.47 -1.35
N ALA A 168 9.60 4.69 -1.06
CA ALA A 168 9.55 5.80 -2.01
C ALA A 168 10.39 6.96 -1.48
N VAL A 169 11.07 7.66 -2.39
CA VAL A 169 11.79 8.90 -2.09
C VAL A 169 11.03 10.06 -2.72
N GLU A 170 10.44 10.90 -1.88
CA GLU A 170 9.77 12.14 -2.28
C GLU A 170 10.79 13.28 -2.36
N VAL A 171 10.70 14.05 -3.45
CA VAL A 171 11.60 15.17 -3.76
C VAL A 171 10.81 16.32 -4.40
N ARG A 172 11.46 17.49 -4.54
CA ARG A 172 10.92 18.60 -5.32
C ARG A 172 10.90 18.24 -6.81
N ALA A 173 9.77 18.45 -7.47
CA ALA A 173 9.54 18.03 -8.86
C ALA A 173 10.42 18.74 -9.89
N LYS A 174 10.94 19.94 -9.56
CA LYS A 174 11.81 20.74 -10.44
C LYS A 174 13.29 20.68 -10.06
N ASP A 175 13.65 19.86 -9.07
CA ASP A 175 15.01 19.75 -8.58
C ASP A 175 15.75 18.64 -9.34
N GLN A 176 16.31 19.02 -10.49
CA GLN A 176 16.88 18.04 -11.42
C GLN A 176 18.15 17.38 -10.90
N GLU A 177 18.91 18.07 -10.05
CA GLU A 177 20.11 17.54 -9.41
C GLU A 177 19.73 16.37 -8.48
N ILE A 178 18.75 16.60 -7.61
CA ILE A 178 18.27 15.57 -6.68
C ILE A 178 17.59 14.44 -7.44
N LEU A 179 16.75 14.73 -8.45
CA LEU A 179 16.11 13.70 -9.29
C LEU A 179 17.14 12.79 -9.96
N ASN A 180 18.18 13.36 -10.55
CA ASN A 180 19.26 12.60 -11.17
C ASN A 180 19.98 11.73 -10.13
N MET A 181 20.26 12.26 -8.94
CA MET A 181 20.91 11.53 -7.87
C MET A 181 20.08 10.33 -7.39
N VAL A 182 18.80 10.53 -7.11
CA VAL A 182 17.95 9.46 -6.56
C VAL A 182 17.52 8.44 -7.61
N SER A 183 17.59 8.78 -8.91
CA SER A 183 17.18 7.87 -10.00
C SER A 183 17.89 6.51 -9.95
N ALA A 184 19.14 6.46 -9.46
CA ALA A 184 19.91 5.24 -9.27
C ALA A 184 19.28 4.24 -8.27
N LEU A 185 18.32 4.69 -7.46
CA LEU A 185 17.60 3.86 -6.48
C LEU A 185 16.37 3.17 -7.07
N HIS A 186 15.94 3.55 -8.28
CA HIS A 186 14.80 2.88 -8.95
C HIS A 186 15.10 1.41 -9.19
N ASP A 187 14.14 0.58 -8.80
CA ASP A 187 14.06 -0.80 -9.25
C ASP A 187 12.95 -0.89 -10.30
N THR A 188 13.31 -1.14 -11.56
CA THR A 188 12.42 -1.09 -12.72
C THR A 188 11.15 -1.92 -12.50
N ASP A 189 11.28 -3.17 -12.07
CA ASP A 189 10.16 -4.07 -11.84
C ASP A 189 9.21 -3.51 -10.78
N THR A 190 9.76 -2.98 -9.69
CA THR A 190 8.98 -2.36 -8.61
C THR A 190 8.29 -1.09 -9.09
N VAL A 191 8.95 -0.25 -9.89
CA VAL A 191 8.37 0.96 -10.48
C VAL A 191 7.13 0.60 -11.29
N LEU A 192 7.25 -0.33 -12.25
CA LEU A 192 6.15 -0.73 -13.12
C LEU A 192 4.98 -1.32 -12.34
N CYS A 193 5.26 -2.22 -11.39
CA CYS A 193 4.22 -2.78 -10.51
C CYS A 193 3.50 -1.67 -9.72
N CYS A 194 4.26 -0.72 -9.15
CA CYS A 194 3.69 0.34 -8.33
C CYS A 194 2.92 1.37 -9.15
N ILE A 195 3.33 1.67 -10.39
CA ILE A 195 2.57 2.52 -11.30
C ILE A 195 1.20 1.91 -11.57
N ALA A 196 1.15 0.62 -11.96
CA ALA A 196 -0.12 -0.07 -12.22
C ALA A 196 -1.05 -0.09 -11.00
N GLU A 197 -0.51 -0.41 -9.82
CA GLU A 197 -1.28 -0.43 -8.57
C GLU A 197 -1.83 0.96 -8.19
N ARG A 198 -1.00 2.01 -8.32
CA ARG A 198 -1.38 3.38 -7.98
C ARG A 198 -2.39 3.93 -8.99
N ALA A 199 -2.24 3.63 -10.27
CA ALA A 199 -3.19 4.00 -11.32
C ALA A 199 -4.57 3.38 -11.10
N PHE A 200 -4.59 2.07 -10.76
CA PHE A 200 -5.80 1.37 -10.35
C PHE A 200 -6.51 2.06 -9.18
N MET A 201 -5.78 2.36 -8.10
CA MET A 201 -6.37 3.02 -6.92
C MET A 201 -6.84 4.45 -7.21
N LYS A 202 -6.04 5.23 -7.97
CA LYS A 202 -6.38 6.59 -8.38
C LYS A 202 -7.68 6.62 -9.17
N ARG A 203 -7.84 5.70 -10.13
CA ARG A 203 -9.02 5.62 -11.00
C ARG A 203 -10.29 5.21 -10.26
N LEU A 204 -10.16 4.35 -9.25
CA LEU A 204 -11.27 3.99 -8.35
C LEU A 204 -11.67 5.12 -7.39
N GLU A 205 -10.96 6.25 -7.40
CA GLU A 205 -11.03 7.29 -6.36
C GLU A 205 -10.85 6.70 -4.95
N GLY A 206 -10.06 5.62 -4.88
CA GLY A 206 -9.73 4.90 -3.67
C GLY A 206 -8.64 5.65 -2.90
N GLY A 207 -8.76 5.64 -1.57
CA GLY A 207 -7.72 6.10 -0.65
C GLY A 207 -7.65 5.17 0.54
N CYS A 208 -6.86 5.51 1.56
CA CYS A 208 -6.66 4.67 2.76
C CYS A 208 -7.95 4.33 3.54
N SER A 209 -9.05 5.03 3.26
CA SER A 209 -10.34 4.86 3.93
C SER A 209 -11.28 3.83 3.28
N VAL A 210 -10.87 3.13 2.22
CA VAL A 210 -11.71 2.12 1.55
C VAL A 210 -11.00 0.76 1.38
N PRO A 211 -11.73 -0.38 1.40
CA PRO A 211 -11.14 -1.72 1.26
C PRO A 211 -10.74 -2.06 -0.19
N VAL A 212 -9.68 -1.40 -0.69
CA VAL A 212 -9.07 -1.69 -2.00
C VAL A 212 -7.81 -2.53 -1.79
N ALA A 213 -7.61 -3.56 -2.60
CA ALA A 213 -6.45 -4.44 -2.52
C ALA A 213 -5.93 -4.82 -3.91
N VAL A 214 -4.65 -5.18 -3.97
CA VAL A 214 -3.97 -5.54 -5.21
C VAL A 214 -3.01 -6.72 -5.02
N ASN A 215 -2.67 -7.37 -6.13
CA ASN A 215 -1.49 -8.21 -6.26
C ASN A 215 -0.91 -8.03 -7.67
N THR A 216 0.36 -7.66 -7.75
CA THR A 216 1.14 -7.61 -8.99
C THR A 216 2.17 -8.73 -9.06
N LEU A 217 2.46 -9.15 -10.28
CA LEU A 217 3.54 -10.05 -10.62
C LEU A 217 4.10 -9.59 -11.98
N LEU A 218 5.41 -9.33 -12.05
CA LEU A 218 6.11 -9.15 -13.31
C LEU A 218 6.88 -10.42 -13.61
N LYS A 219 6.57 -11.08 -14.73
CA LYS A 219 7.22 -12.32 -15.14
C LYS A 219 7.20 -12.43 -16.66
N ASP A 220 8.33 -12.81 -17.26
CA ASP A 220 8.48 -13.03 -18.70
C ASP A 220 7.95 -11.83 -19.53
N ASP A 221 8.36 -10.62 -19.12
CA ASP A 221 7.92 -9.33 -19.69
C ASP A 221 6.40 -9.07 -19.68
N GLN A 222 5.65 -9.84 -18.90
CA GLN A 222 4.23 -9.63 -18.66
C GLN A 222 4.00 -9.12 -17.25
N LEU A 223 3.37 -7.96 -17.14
CA LEU A 223 2.89 -7.41 -15.89
C LEU A 223 1.46 -7.87 -15.66
N TYR A 224 1.24 -8.61 -14.60
CA TYR A 224 -0.07 -9.04 -14.13
C TYR A 224 -0.53 -8.14 -13.00
N LEU A 225 -1.77 -7.68 -13.04
CA LEU A 225 -2.41 -6.95 -11.95
C LEU A 225 -3.74 -7.61 -11.61
N THR A 226 -3.84 -8.14 -10.40
CA THR A 226 -5.09 -8.50 -9.74
C THR A 226 -5.52 -7.35 -8.86
N GLY A 227 -6.76 -6.89 -9.01
CA GLY A 227 -7.34 -5.79 -8.24
C GLY A 227 -8.68 -6.20 -7.65
N ALA A 228 -8.95 -5.76 -6.42
CA ALA A 228 -10.18 -6.08 -5.74
C ALA A 228 -10.72 -4.93 -4.87
N VAL A 229 -12.05 -4.89 -4.74
CA VAL A 229 -12.78 -4.02 -3.81
C VAL A 229 -13.71 -4.86 -2.94
N TYR A 230 -13.91 -4.43 -1.69
CA TYR A 230 -14.77 -5.13 -0.72
C TYR A 230 -15.67 -4.16 0.04
N SER A 231 -16.84 -4.64 0.47
CA SER A 231 -17.61 -3.99 1.54
C SER A 231 -16.86 -4.09 2.88
N LEU A 232 -17.23 -3.28 3.88
CA LEU A 232 -16.51 -3.26 5.18
C LEU A 232 -16.59 -4.59 5.96
N ASP A 233 -17.66 -5.34 5.76
CA ASP A 233 -17.88 -6.68 6.34
C ASP A 233 -17.32 -7.80 5.45
N GLY A 234 -17.00 -7.51 4.19
CA GLY A 234 -16.47 -8.45 3.21
C GLY A 234 -17.54 -9.31 2.49
N SER A 235 -18.84 -9.08 2.75
CA SER A 235 -19.92 -9.82 2.10
C SER A 235 -19.92 -9.62 0.58
N ASP A 236 -19.84 -8.36 0.14
CA ASP A 236 -19.70 -7.97 -1.25
C ASP A 236 -18.24 -7.79 -1.65
N SER A 237 -17.88 -8.30 -2.83
CA SER A 237 -16.55 -8.06 -3.39
C SER A 237 -16.53 -8.20 -4.90
N LEU A 238 -15.69 -7.42 -5.57
CA LEU A 238 -15.31 -7.62 -6.96
C LEU A 238 -13.81 -7.85 -7.02
N LYS A 239 -13.37 -8.85 -7.78
CA LYS A 239 -11.95 -9.20 -7.98
C LYS A 239 -11.75 -9.60 -9.43
N GLU A 240 -10.83 -8.94 -10.10
CA GLU A 240 -10.48 -9.23 -11.50
C GLU A 240 -8.96 -9.19 -11.68
N THR A 241 -8.48 -9.81 -12.76
CA THR A 241 -7.07 -9.81 -13.14
C THR A 241 -6.96 -9.40 -14.60
N MET A 242 -6.00 -8.53 -14.88
CA MET A 242 -5.57 -8.17 -16.24
C MET A 242 -4.05 -8.29 -16.35
N GLN A 243 -3.54 -8.27 -17.58
CA GLN A 243 -2.11 -8.28 -17.84
C GLN A 243 -1.78 -7.38 -19.04
N THR A 244 -0.53 -6.93 -19.11
CA THR A 244 0.01 -6.23 -20.28
C THR A 244 1.48 -6.61 -20.50
N GLY A 245 1.97 -6.45 -21.73
CA GLY A 245 3.39 -6.54 -22.02
C GLY A 245 4.12 -5.26 -21.66
N VAL A 246 5.30 -5.38 -21.06
CA VAL A 246 6.14 -4.23 -20.68
C VAL A 246 7.57 -4.29 -21.25
N SER A 247 7.82 -5.21 -22.19
CA SER A 247 9.08 -5.25 -22.94
C SER A 247 9.09 -4.14 -23.98
N TYR A 248 9.94 -3.15 -23.78
CA TYR A 248 10.20 -2.09 -24.74
C TYR A 248 11.71 -1.91 -24.88
N PRO A 249 12.24 -1.70 -26.09
CA PRO A 249 13.66 -1.43 -26.26
C PRO A 249 14.06 -0.19 -25.47
N HIS A 250 15.19 -0.26 -24.76
CA HIS A 250 15.85 0.93 -24.21
C HIS A 250 16.27 1.81 -25.39
N GLN A 251 15.42 2.76 -25.77
CA GLN A 251 15.88 3.88 -26.56
C GLN A 251 16.50 4.88 -25.59
N ASN A 252 17.76 5.25 -25.81
CA ASN A 252 18.36 6.41 -25.19
C ASN A 252 17.67 7.65 -25.78
N GLU A 253 16.43 7.90 -25.39
CA GLU A 253 15.78 9.16 -25.69
C GLU A 253 16.07 10.07 -24.51
N ASP A 254 17.10 10.91 -24.64
CA ASP A 254 17.09 12.23 -23.99
C ASP A 254 15.95 13.01 -24.67
N GLY A 255 14.71 12.70 -24.26
CA GLY A 255 13.49 13.14 -24.91
C GLY A 255 12.86 14.32 -24.17
N PRO A 256 12.08 15.17 -24.85
CA PRO A 256 11.36 16.28 -24.21
C PRO A 256 10.29 15.84 -23.18
N ASP A 257 10.03 14.53 -23.03
CA ASP A 257 9.06 13.92 -22.11
C ASP A 257 9.69 13.33 -20.82
N ASP A 258 10.99 13.55 -20.57
CA ASP A 258 11.71 12.98 -19.41
C ASP A 258 11.22 13.46 -18.03
N ASP A 259 10.36 14.49 -18.00
CA ASP A 259 9.76 15.03 -16.77
C ASP A 259 8.32 14.55 -16.52
N VAL A 260 7.80 13.64 -17.36
CA VAL A 260 6.43 13.13 -17.20
C VAL A 260 6.31 12.31 -15.91
N GLN A 261 5.32 12.68 -15.10
CA GLN A 261 4.99 11.94 -13.89
C GLN A 261 3.87 10.94 -14.16
N HIS A 262 4.15 9.66 -13.94
CA HIS A 262 3.13 8.62 -13.94
C HIS A 262 2.65 8.39 -12.51
N VAL A 263 1.38 8.74 -12.22
CA VAL A 263 0.79 8.62 -10.88
C VAL A 263 1.68 9.15 -9.73
N GLY A 264 2.33 10.28 -10.00
CA GLY A 264 3.23 10.99 -9.08
C GLY A 264 4.65 10.43 -8.98
N ILE A 265 5.05 9.53 -9.89
CA ILE A 265 6.40 8.96 -9.97
C ILE A 265 7.12 9.55 -11.18
N THR A 266 8.35 10.03 -10.96
CA THR A 266 9.30 10.42 -12.02
C THR A 266 10.40 9.37 -12.09
N ALA A 267 10.39 8.53 -13.12
CA ALA A 267 11.36 7.44 -13.29
C ALA A 267 12.06 7.51 -14.66
N LYS A 268 13.03 8.43 -14.78
CA LYS A 268 13.71 8.74 -16.05
C LYS A 268 14.49 7.55 -16.65
N ASN A 269 14.98 6.66 -15.79
CA ASN A 269 15.74 5.48 -16.19
C ASN A 269 14.87 4.24 -16.49
N VAL A 270 13.53 4.38 -16.43
CA VAL A 270 12.58 3.32 -16.79
C VAL A 270 11.93 3.70 -18.13
N PRO A 271 11.86 2.81 -19.14
CA PRO A 271 11.29 3.15 -20.44
C PRO A 271 9.88 3.74 -20.32
N GLY A 272 9.64 4.92 -20.89
CA GLY A 272 8.35 5.63 -20.78
C GLY A 272 7.16 4.80 -21.28
N GLN A 273 7.34 4.06 -22.39
CA GLN A 273 6.31 3.15 -22.92
C GLN A 273 5.94 2.03 -21.93
N ALA A 274 6.91 1.53 -21.15
CA ALA A 274 6.64 0.54 -20.10
C ALA A 274 5.82 1.15 -18.95
N GLN A 275 6.15 2.39 -18.57
CA GLN A 275 5.41 3.14 -17.55
C GLN A 275 3.97 3.41 -17.99
N GLU A 276 3.78 3.85 -19.24
CA GLU A 276 2.45 4.08 -19.82
C GLU A 276 1.63 2.78 -19.89
N ALA A 277 2.23 1.68 -20.35
CA ALA A 277 1.57 0.37 -20.38
C ALA A 277 1.12 -0.07 -18.97
N ALA A 278 1.98 0.10 -17.96
CA ALA A 278 1.64 -0.19 -16.58
C ALA A 278 0.50 0.71 -16.05
N GLU A 279 0.53 2.01 -16.33
CA GLU A 279 -0.53 2.95 -15.92
C GLU A 279 -1.87 2.58 -16.57
N ASN A 280 -1.87 2.30 -17.88
CA ASN A 280 -3.05 1.88 -18.63
C ASN A 280 -3.65 0.59 -18.08
N LEU A 281 -2.82 -0.42 -17.77
CA LEU A 281 -3.28 -1.65 -17.12
C LEU A 281 -4.06 -1.37 -15.83
N GLY A 282 -3.55 -0.46 -14.98
CA GLY A 282 -4.23 -0.06 -13.76
C GLY A 282 -5.56 0.65 -14.02
N VAL A 283 -5.59 1.59 -14.96
CA VAL A 283 -6.79 2.35 -15.34
C VAL A 283 -7.88 1.45 -15.94
N GLU A 284 -7.51 0.53 -16.80
CA GLU A 284 -8.43 -0.40 -17.47
C GLU A 284 -9.06 -1.37 -16.46
N LEU A 285 -8.25 -1.97 -15.59
CA LEU A 285 -8.75 -2.86 -14.54
C LEU A 285 -9.71 -2.13 -13.60
N ALA A 286 -9.38 -0.90 -13.20
CA ALA A 286 -10.27 -0.08 -12.39
C ALA A 286 -11.59 0.21 -13.12
N SER A 287 -11.52 0.52 -14.42
CA SER A 287 -12.69 0.80 -15.24
C SER A 287 -13.59 -0.43 -15.40
N LEU A 288 -13.01 -1.63 -15.52
CA LEU A 288 -13.72 -2.90 -15.50
C LEU A 288 -14.43 -3.13 -14.17
N LEU A 289 -13.77 -2.88 -13.05
CA LEU A 289 -14.40 -3.01 -11.73
C LEU A 289 -15.54 -1.99 -11.55
N LEU A 290 -15.35 -0.75 -12.02
CA LEU A 290 -16.38 0.29 -11.99
C LEU A 290 -17.61 -0.10 -12.81
N SER A 291 -17.43 -0.68 -14.01
CA SER A 291 -18.55 -1.15 -14.84
C SER A 291 -19.30 -2.33 -14.21
N LYS A 292 -18.61 -3.13 -13.38
CA LYS A 292 -19.18 -4.22 -12.57
C LYS A 292 -19.82 -3.74 -11.25
N GLY A 293 -19.83 -2.44 -10.96
CA GLY A 293 -20.50 -1.86 -9.79
C GLY A 293 -19.60 -1.54 -8.59
N ALA A 294 -18.27 -1.55 -8.74
CA ALA A 294 -17.34 -1.21 -7.65
C ALA A 294 -17.62 0.15 -6.99
N LYS A 295 -18.13 1.12 -7.76
CA LYS A 295 -18.49 2.45 -7.26
C LYS A 295 -19.53 2.38 -6.12
N HIS A 296 -20.48 1.47 -6.21
CA HIS A 296 -21.50 1.30 -5.17
C HIS A 296 -20.87 0.76 -3.88
N ILE A 297 -20.10 -0.33 -3.99
CA ILE A 297 -19.40 -0.96 -2.86
C ILE A 297 -18.51 0.06 -2.13
N LEU A 298 -17.71 0.82 -2.88
CA LEU A 298 -16.79 1.82 -2.31
C LEU A 298 -17.53 3.00 -1.66
N SER A 299 -18.63 3.46 -2.26
CA SER A 299 -19.44 4.56 -1.70
C SER A 299 -20.07 4.17 -0.36
N VAL A 300 -20.67 2.98 -0.29
CA VAL A 300 -21.27 2.45 0.94
C VAL A 300 -20.20 2.23 2.00
N ALA A 301 -19.06 1.64 1.63
CA ALA A 301 -17.95 1.43 2.56
C ALA A 301 -17.42 2.74 3.15
N ARG A 302 -17.33 3.80 2.33
CA ARG A 302 -16.90 5.14 2.79
C ARG A 302 -17.90 5.73 3.80
N GLN A 303 -19.18 5.74 3.46
CA GLN A 303 -20.25 6.26 4.33
C GLN A 303 -20.28 5.55 5.69
N LEU A 304 -20.21 4.21 5.69
CA LEU A 304 -20.19 3.44 6.93
C LEU A 304 -18.92 3.67 7.75
N ASN A 305 -17.78 3.89 7.10
CA ASN A 305 -16.53 4.19 7.79
C ASN A 305 -16.53 5.59 8.42
N ASP A 306 -17.14 6.58 7.75
CA ASP A 306 -17.26 7.94 8.26
C ASP A 306 -18.24 8.03 9.46
N ALA A 307 -19.23 7.12 9.51
CA ALA A 307 -20.20 7.03 10.60
C ALA A 307 -19.68 6.30 11.87
N ARG A 308 -18.50 5.67 11.81
CA ARG A 308 -17.94 4.77 12.84
C ARG A 308 -16.99 5.53 13.75
#